data_AF-A0A7Z1N7X9-F1
#
_entry.id   AF-A0A7Z1N7X9-F1
#
_cell.length_a   1.000
_cell.length_b   1.000
_cell.length_c   1.000
_cell.angle_alpha   90.00
_cell.angle_beta   90.00
_cell.angle_gamma   90.00
#
_symmetry.space_group_name_H-M   'P 1'
#
loop_
_entity.id
_entity.type
_entity.pdbx_description
1 polymer ?
#
loop_
_entity_poly.entity_id
_entity_poly.type
_entity_poly.pdbx_seq_one_letter_code
_entity_poly.pdbx_strand_id
1 'polypeptide(L)'
;TDKGPEIYRQKLYQLGIEVTIIEKYVEAYEQQQPLDDVIKVAEKVMKSKKGPEAKVKQKVTQSLLQKGYKFETIQLVMNEIDFSQDEETLDHLLQRDLEKVYNKNCRKYDSDKSVIKTIEALMRKGYNYDKIKSKLEESGISNE
;
A
#
# COMPACT_ATOMS: atom_id res chain seq x y z
N THR A 1 9.44 -19.14 -7.10
CA THR A 1 7.97 -19.01 -7.00
C THR A 1 7.66 -17.81 -6.13
N ASP A 2 6.62 -17.04 -6.41
CA ASP A 2 6.26 -15.78 -5.70
C ASP A 2 5.15 -15.97 -4.66
N LYS A 3 4.88 -17.23 -4.30
CA LYS A 3 3.86 -17.65 -3.33
C LYS A 3 4.55 -17.97 -2.01
N GLY A 4 3.99 -17.46 -0.93
CA GLY A 4 4.45 -17.70 0.44
C GLY A 4 3.90 -19.00 1.04
N PRO A 5 4.32 -19.34 2.26
CA PRO A 5 4.05 -20.63 2.90
C PRO A 5 2.57 -20.91 3.11
N GLU A 6 1.75 -19.88 3.34
CA GLU A 6 0.32 -20.06 3.58
C GLU A 6 -0.44 -20.53 2.32
N ILE A 7 -0.07 -20.02 1.13
CA ILE A 7 -0.64 -20.54 -0.12
C ILE A 7 -0.21 -21.98 -0.35
N TYR A 8 1.04 -22.32 0.01
CA TYR A 8 1.53 -23.69 -0.08
C TYR A 8 0.74 -24.62 0.85
N ARG A 9 0.54 -24.23 2.12
CA ARG A 9 -0.32 -24.93 3.10
C ARG A 9 -1.73 -25.17 2.55
N GLN A 10 -2.39 -24.12 2.06
CA GLN A 10 -3.76 -24.21 1.53
C GLN A 10 -3.88 -25.18 0.35
N LYS A 11 -2.87 -25.22 -0.53
CA LYS A 11 -2.84 -26.18 -1.63
C LYS A 11 -2.71 -27.62 -1.16
N LEU A 12 -1.82 -27.89 -0.20
CA LEU A 12 -1.67 -29.24 0.35
C LEU A 12 -2.97 -29.69 1.05
N TYR A 13 -3.63 -28.77 1.75
CA TYR A 13 -4.94 -29.02 2.37
C TYR A 13 -6.01 -29.36 1.33
N GLN A 14 -6.08 -28.62 0.22
CA GLN A 14 -7.01 -28.90 -0.88
C GLN A 14 -6.76 -30.26 -1.57
N LEU A 15 -5.53 -30.78 -1.49
CA LEU A 15 -5.19 -32.11 -1.99
C LEU A 15 -5.53 -33.24 -1.00
N GLY A 16 -6.08 -32.91 0.17
CA GLY A 16 -6.49 -33.89 1.19
C GLY A 16 -5.32 -34.49 1.97
N ILE A 17 -4.18 -33.80 2.03
CA ILE A 17 -3.00 -34.26 2.77
C ILE A 17 -3.22 -34.07 4.27
N GLU A 18 -2.73 -35.01 5.07
CA GLU A 18 -2.82 -34.94 6.53
C GLU A 18 -2.09 -33.71 7.10
N VAL A 19 -2.70 -33.01 8.06
CA VAL A 19 -2.18 -31.77 8.64
C VAL A 19 -0.77 -31.92 9.21
N THR A 20 -0.46 -33.06 9.83
CA THR A 20 0.87 -33.37 10.38
C THR A 20 1.96 -33.36 9.30
N ILE A 21 1.64 -33.89 8.11
CA ILE A 21 2.51 -33.88 6.94
C ILE A 21 2.60 -32.45 6.39
N ILE A 22 1.47 -31.75 6.28
CA ILE A 22 1.43 -30.36 5.78
C ILE A 22 2.39 -29.47 6.56
N GLU A 23 2.29 -29.44 7.89
CA GLU A 23 3.11 -28.53 8.71
C GLU A 23 4.61 -28.81 8.56
N LYS A 24 5.02 -30.09 8.51
CA LYS A 24 6.42 -30.47 8.26
C LYS A 24 6.95 -29.92 6.94
N TYR A 25 6.18 -30.03 5.86
CA TYR A 25 6.61 -29.55 4.54
C TYR A 25 6.47 -28.03 4.39
N VAL A 26 5.53 -27.39 5.09
CA VAL A 26 5.39 -25.93 5.13
C VAL A 26 6.59 -25.30 5.82
N GLU A 27 7.05 -25.87 6.94
CA GLU A 27 8.26 -25.40 7.62
C GLU A 27 9.50 -25.51 6.73
N ALA A 28 9.70 -26.65 6.07
CA ALA A 28 10.78 -26.83 5.12
C ALA A 28 10.69 -25.86 3.93
N TYR A 29 9.47 -25.57 3.47
CA TYR A 29 9.23 -24.62 2.39
C TYR A 29 9.56 -23.18 2.79
N GLU A 30 9.21 -22.78 4.01
CA GLU A 30 9.53 -21.45 4.54
C GLU A 30 11.03 -21.22 4.65
N GLN A 31 11.80 -22.22 5.10
CA GLN A 31 13.26 -22.17 5.14
C GLN A 31 13.91 -22.03 3.75
N GLN A 32 13.20 -22.44 2.69
CA GLN A 32 13.63 -22.29 1.29
C GLN A 32 13.24 -20.94 0.67
N GLN A 33 12.68 -20.00 1.46
CA GLN A 33 12.35 -18.65 1.00
C GLN A 33 13.25 -17.62 1.71
N PRO A 34 14.47 -17.37 1.19
CA PRO A 34 15.33 -16.31 1.69
C PRO A 34 14.61 -14.97 1.69
N LEU A 35 14.92 -14.12 2.66
CA LEU A 35 14.35 -12.78 2.78
C LEU A 35 14.53 -11.97 1.48
N ASP A 36 15.72 -12.05 0.86
CA ASP A 36 16.05 -11.38 -0.41
C ASP A 36 15.09 -11.70 -1.56
N ASP A 37 14.57 -12.93 -1.62
CA ASP A 37 13.62 -13.30 -2.66
C ASP A 37 12.24 -12.69 -2.40
N VAL A 38 11.84 -12.59 -1.13
CA VAL A 38 10.61 -11.90 -0.73
C VAL A 38 10.74 -10.39 -0.97
N ILE A 39 11.92 -9.80 -0.74
CA ILE A 39 12.23 -8.41 -1.07
C ILE A 39 12.02 -8.15 -2.56
N LYS A 40 12.59 -8.97 -3.45
CA LYS A 40 12.39 -8.85 -4.91
C LYS A 40 10.91 -8.89 -5.30
N VAL A 41 10.12 -9.74 -4.65
CA VAL A 41 8.66 -9.80 -4.87
C VAL A 41 8.00 -8.49 -4.44
N ALA A 42 8.34 -7.98 -3.26
CA ALA A 42 7.81 -6.75 -2.72
C ALA A 42 8.19 -5.52 -3.56
N GLU A 43 9.43 -5.40 -4.02
CA GLU A 43 9.89 -4.35 -4.93
C GLU A 43 9.13 -4.39 -6.27
N LYS A 44 8.90 -5.58 -6.82
CA LYS A 44 8.11 -5.74 -8.05
C LYS A 44 6.67 -5.27 -7.83
N VAL A 45 6.08 -5.57 -6.68
CA VAL A 45 4.77 -5.04 -6.31
C VAL A 45 4.84 -3.52 -6.18
N MET A 46 5.81 -2.99 -5.45
CA MET A 46 6.01 -1.55 -5.22
C MET A 46 6.04 -0.76 -6.53
N LYS A 47 6.88 -1.17 -7.48
CA LYS A 47 7.01 -0.55 -8.82
C LYS A 47 5.70 -0.53 -9.61
N SER A 48 4.78 -1.46 -9.33
CA SER A 48 3.47 -1.52 -9.99
C SER A 48 2.40 -0.62 -9.33
N LYS A 49 2.64 -0.13 -8.10
CA LYS A 49 1.66 0.65 -7.35
C LYS A 49 1.94 2.15 -7.49
N LYS A 50 0.86 2.91 -7.58
CA LYS A 50 0.89 4.39 -7.57
C LYS A 50 0.19 4.91 -6.33
N GLY A 51 0.64 6.07 -5.85
CA GLY A 51 0.10 6.82 -4.74
C GLY A 51 1.21 7.33 -3.82
N PRO A 52 0.84 8.01 -2.71
CA PRO A 52 1.76 8.39 -1.66
C PRO A 52 2.44 7.18 -1.02
N GLU A 53 3.61 7.41 -0.44
CA GLU A 53 4.40 6.41 0.27
C GLU A 53 3.56 5.54 1.21
N ALA A 54 2.79 6.14 2.11
CA ALA A 54 1.93 5.43 3.05
C ALA A 54 0.94 4.47 2.34
N LYS A 55 0.42 4.88 1.18
CA LYS A 55 -0.50 4.06 0.38
C LYS A 55 0.22 2.96 -0.37
N VAL A 56 1.42 3.21 -0.87
CA VAL A 56 2.25 2.21 -1.52
C VAL A 56 2.64 1.14 -0.50
N LYS A 57 3.12 1.54 0.70
CA LYS A 57 3.41 0.62 1.81
C LYS A 57 2.21 -0.28 2.13
N GLN A 58 1.04 0.31 2.33
CA GLN A 58 -0.20 -0.45 2.58
C GLN A 58 -0.49 -1.48 1.48
N LYS A 59 -0.33 -1.10 0.21
CA LYS A 59 -0.60 -1.99 -0.93
C LYS A 59 0.44 -3.11 -1.06
N VAL A 60 1.70 -2.84 -0.74
CA VAL A 60 2.76 -3.86 -0.74
C VAL A 60 2.50 -4.88 0.37
N THR A 61 2.25 -4.43 1.60
CA THR A 61 1.87 -5.30 2.73
C THR A 61 0.66 -6.17 2.37
N GLN A 62 -0.41 -5.58 1.85
CA GLN A 62 -1.61 -6.32 1.44
C GLN A 62 -1.29 -7.37 0.35
N SER A 63 -0.47 -7.01 -0.64
CA SER A 63 -0.10 -7.93 -1.71
C SER A 63 0.73 -9.11 -1.21
N LEU A 64 1.62 -8.90 -0.23
CA LEU A 64 2.42 -9.98 0.36
C LEU A 64 1.55 -10.91 1.23
N LEU A 65 0.61 -10.34 1.99
CA LEU A 65 -0.39 -11.13 2.73
C LEU A 65 -1.22 -12.00 1.79
N GLN A 66 -1.70 -11.44 0.67
CA GLN A 66 -2.44 -12.19 -0.36
C GLN A 66 -1.58 -13.26 -1.05
N LYS A 67 -0.26 -13.06 -1.08
CA LYS A 67 0.69 -14.07 -1.55
C LYS A 67 0.99 -15.13 -0.49
N GLY A 68 0.48 -15.00 0.72
CA GLY A 68 0.61 -16.00 1.78
C GLY A 68 1.91 -15.92 2.58
N TYR A 69 2.59 -14.77 2.57
CA TYR A 69 3.72 -14.53 3.46
C TYR A 69 3.23 -14.21 4.87
N LYS A 70 3.97 -14.68 5.89
CA LYS A 70 3.68 -14.37 7.29
C LYS A 70 3.92 -12.90 7.59
N PHE A 71 3.19 -12.38 8.56
CA PHE A 71 3.30 -10.98 8.95
C PHE A 71 4.71 -10.61 9.42
N GLU A 72 5.40 -11.49 10.15
CA GLU A 72 6.78 -11.28 10.62
C GLU A 72 7.75 -11.07 9.45
N THR A 73 7.72 -11.96 8.45
CA THR A 73 8.54 -11.82 7.22
C THR A 73 8.20 -10.53 6.50
N ILE A 74 6.92 -10.18 6.42
CA ILE A 74 6.50 -8.93 5.78
C ILE A 74 7.08 -7.73 6.52
N GLN A 75 7.04 -7.68 7.85
CA GLN A 75 7.64 -6.58 8.61
C GLN A 75 9.13 -6.43 8.33
N LEU A 76 9.87 -7.53 8.27
CA LEU A 76 11.30 -7.52 7.90
C LEU A 76 11.49 -6.92 6.50
N VAL A 77 10.75 -7.39 5.51
CA VAL A 77 10.82 -6.87 4.13
C VAL A 77 10.46 -5.39 4.05
N MET A 78 9.45 -4.93 4.80
CA MET A 78 9.02 -3.53 4.81
C MET A 78 10.09 -2.60 5.43
N ASN A 79 10.98 -3.12 6.28
CA ASN A 79 12.08 -2.35 6.87
C ASN A 79 13.30 -2.25 5.94
N GLU A 80 13.50 -3.24 5.06
CA GLU A 80 14.64 -3.29 4.12
C GLU A 80 14.39 -2.47 2.85
N ILE A 81 13.13 -2.31 2.44
CA ILE A 81 12.78 -1.61 1.20
C ILE A 81 12.68 -0.10 1.43
N ASP A 82 13.33 0.67 0.56
CA ASP A 82 13.11 2.11 0.48
C ASP A 82 11.82 2.43 -0.31
N PHE A 83 10.90 3.12 0.35
CA PHE A 83 9.65 3.59 -0.23
C PHE A 83 9.66 5.09 -0.54
N SER A 84 10.81 5.75 -0.36
CA SER A 84 10.96 7.16 -0.65
C SER A 84 10.57 7.46 -2.10
N GLN A 85 9.92 8.60 -2.28
CA GLN A 85 9.53 9.11 -3.59
C GLN A 85 10.06 10.53 -3.70
N ASP A 86 10.45 10.93 -4.91
CA ASP A 86 10.87 12.30 -5.15
C ASP A 86 9.72 13.28 -4.84
N GLU A 87 10.08 14.41 -4.25
CA GLU A 87 9.10 15.39 -3.77
C GLU A 87 8.27 15.96 -4.91
N GLU A 88 8.88 16.17 -6.09
CA GLU A 88 8.22 16.65 -7.30
C GLU A 88 7.11 15.68 -7.78
N THR A 89 7.39 14.38 -7.84
CA THR A 89 6.38 13.37 -8.17
C THR A 89 5.27 13.32 -7.13
N LEU A 90 5.60 13.42 -5.84
CA LEU A 90 4.59 13.44 -4.80
C LEU A 90 3.69 14.67 -4.91
N ASP A 91 4.27 15.83 -5.22
CA ASP A 91 3.57 17.08 -5.43
C ASP A 91 2.61 17.02 -6.63
N HIS A 92 3.11 16.53 -7.78
CA HIS A 92 2.29 16.32 -8.97
C HIS A 92 1.15 15.32 -8.73
N LEU A 93 1.42 14.24 -7.99
CA LEU A 93 0.39 13.27 -7.61
C LEU A 93 -0.67 13.92 -6.72
N LEU A 94 -0.26 14.73 -5.74
CA LEU A 94 -1.16 15.46 -4.84
C LEU A 94 -2.01 16.45 -5.63
N GLN A 95 -1.43 17.28 -6.48
CA GLN A 95 -2.15 18.26 -7.29
C GLN A 95 -3.24 17.61 -8.13
N ARG A 96 -2.87 16.56 -8.89
CA ARG A 96 -3.83 15.83 -9.73
C ARG A 96 -4.98 15.23 -8.92
N ASP A 97 -4.65 14.66 -7.76
CA ASP A 97 -5.64 14.02 -6.91
C ASP A 97 -6.53 15.06 -6.18
N LEU A 98 -5.98 16.22 -5.83
CA LEU A 98 -6.69 17.36 -5.26
C LEU A 98 -7.72 17.90 -6.24
N GLU A 99 -7.33 18.25 -7.47
CA GLU A 99 -8.25 18.74 -8.50
C GLU A 99 -9.41 17.77 -8.72
N LYS A 100 -9.10 16.47 -8.84
CA LYS A 100 -10.11 15.44 -9.07
C LYS A 100 -11.08 15.31 -7.90
N VAL A 101 -10.59 15.34 -6.67
CA VAL A 101 -11.41 15.18 -5.47
C VAL A 101 -12.23 16.44 -5.21
N TYR A 102 -11.60 17.61 -5.30
CA TYR A 102 -12.25 18.90 -5.09
C TYR A 102 -13.38 19.12 -6.10
N ASN A 103 -13.11 18.93 -7.40
CA ASN A 103 -14.12 19.05 -8.46
C ASN A 103 -15.32 18.13 -8.27
N LYS A 104 -15.13 16.98 -7.62
CA LYS A 104 -16.22 16.06 -7.28
C LYS A 104 -17.02 16.55 -6.07
N ASN A 105 -16.35 17.15 -5.08
CA ASN A 105 -16.95 17.60 -3.83
C ASN A 105 -17.68 18.94 -3.97
N CYS A 106 -17.13 19.90 -4.72
CA CYS A 106 -17.76 21.21 -4.97
C CYS A 106 -19.12 21.11 -5.67
N ARG A 107 -19.36 20.03 -6.42
CA ARG A 107 -20.67 19.75 -7.04
C ARG A 107 -21.72 19.21 -6.05
N LYS A 108 -21.31 18.84 -4.84
CA LYS A 108 -22.14 18.12 -3.87
C LYS A 108 -22.37 18.91 -2.58
N TYR A 109 -21.45 19.81 -2.24
CA TYR A 109 -21.43 20.51 -0.97
C TYR A 109 -21.15 22.00 -1.20
N ASP A 110 -21.45 22.82 -0.18
CA ASP A 110 -20.99 24.20 -0.11
C ASP A 110 -19.45 24.31 -0.07
N SER A 111 -18.92 25.52 -0.13
CA SER A 111 -17.48 25.79 -0.23
C SER A 111 -16.71 25.14 0.92
N ASP A 112 -17.04 25.50 2.17
CA ASP A 112 -16.31 25.03 3.36
C ASP A 112 -16.36 23.51 3.52
N LYS A 113 -17.55 22.93 3.33
CA LYS A 113 -17.72 21.48 3.41
C LYS A 113 -17.02 20.77 2.26
N SER A 114 -16.91 21.38 1.08
CA SER A 114 -16.15 20.82 -0.04
C SER A 114 -14.66 20.77 0.26
N VAL A 115 -14.11 21.79 0.90
CA VAL A 115 -12.71 21.81 1.36
C VAL A 115 -12.47 20.71 2.39
N ILE A 116 -13.29 20.64 3.44
CA ILE A 116 -13.18 19.60 4.49
C ILE A 116 -13.25 18.19 3.89
N LYS A 117 -14.23 17.92 3.01
CA LYS A 117 -14.36 16.61 2.36
C LYS A 117 -13.23 16.29 1.40
N THR A 118 -12.54 17.31 0.88
CA THR A 118 -11.35 17.13 0.05
C THR A 118 -10.15 16.72 0.90
N ILE A 119 -9.93 17.41 2.02
CA ILE A 119 -8.88 17.06 2.99
C ILE A 119 -9.07 15.62 3.50
N GLU A 120 -10.26 15.27 4.00
CA GLU A 120 -10.56 13.91 4.49
C GLU A 120 -10.28 12.83 3.43
N ALA A 121 -10.59 13.11 2.17
CA ALA A 121 -10.38 12.17 1.08
C ALA A 121 -8.91 12.02 0.71
N LEU A 122 -8.13 13.10 0.70
CA LEU A 122 -6.69 13.07 0.46
C LEU A 122 -5.93 12.41 1.63
N MET A 123 -6.31 12.67 2.88
CA MET A 123 -5.75 11.96 4.03
C MET A 123 -5.99 10.45 3.96
N ARG A 124 -7.20 10.01 3.57
CA ARG A 124 -7.48 8.57 3.32
C ARG A 124 -6.69 7.96 2.16
N LYS A 125 -6.19 8.80 1.25
CA LYS A 125 -5.25 8.39 0.20
C LYS A 125 -3.80 8.32 0.69
N GLY A 126 -3.50 8.79 1.91
CA GLY A 126 -2.19 8.70 2.54
C GLY A 126 -1.31 9.94 2.36
N TYR A 127 -1.87 11.07 1.94
CA TYR A 127 -1.13 12.34 1.89
C TYR A 127 -1.04 12.95 3.30
N ASN A 128 0.08 13.61 3.58
CA ASN A 128 0.28 14.34 4.82
C ASN A 128 -0.63 15.59 4.86
N TYR A 129 -1.23 15.88 6.02
CA TYR A 129 -2.14 17.00 6.21
C TYR A 129 -1.53 18.35 5.84
N ASP A 130 -0.31 18.63 6.28
CA ASP A 130 0.36 19.92 6.05
C ASP A 130 0.62 20.14 4.55
N LYS A 131 1.04 19.08 3.84
CA LYS A 131 1.20 19.11 2.38
C LYS A 131 -0.13 19.34 1.66
N ILE A 132 -1.21 18.70 2.11
CA ILE A 132 -2.56 18.94 1.57
C ILE A 132 -2.96 20.41 1.76
N LYS A 133 -2.76 20.94 2.97
CA LYS A 133 -3.13 22.32 3.31
C LYS A 133 -2.37 23.33 2.46
N SER A 134 -1.04 23.20 2.37
CA SER A 134 -0.19 24.03 1.49
C SER A 134 -0.70 24.02 0.05
N LYS A 135 -1.00 22.83 -0.49
CA LYS A 135 -1.44 22.70 -1.88
C LYS A 135 -2.82 23.32 -2.15
N LEU A 136 -3.73 23.27 -1.17
CA LEU A 136 -5.03 23.94 -1.24
C LEU A 136 -4.86 25.47 -1.31
N GLU A 137 -4.02 26.03 -0.44
CA GLU A 137 -3.70 27.46 -0.42
C GLU A 137 -3.05 27.91 -1.73
N GLU A 138 -2.06 27.17 -2.24
CA GLU A 138 -1.41 27.41 -3.54
C GLU A 138 -2.40 27.37 -4.71
N SER A 139 -3.45 26.54 -4.60
CA SER A 139 -4.50 26.42 -5.62
C SER A 139 -5.59 27.50 -5.51
N GLY A 140 -5.47 28.44 -4.56
CA GLY A 140 -6.50 29.46 -4.29
C GLY A 140 -7.78 28.88 -3.69
N ILE A 141 -7.72 27.68 -3.12
CA ILE A 141 -8.83 27.01 -2.44
C ILE A 141 -8.61 27.19 -0.94
N SER A 142 -8.90 28.38 -0.43
CA SER A 142 -8.93 28.64 1.01
C SER A 142 -10.37 28.72 1.51
N ASN A 143 -10.60 28.29 2.75
CA ASN A 143 -11.70 28.85 3.52
C ASN A 143 -11.30 30.31 3.79
N GLU A 144 -12.12 31.29 3.39
CA GLU A 144 -12.01 32.65 3.93
C GLU A 144 -12.29 32.65 5.43
#